data_AF-A0A6A2ZZQ6-F1
#
_entry.id   AF-A0A6A2ZZQ6-F1
#
_cell.length_a   1.000
_cell.length_b   1.000
_cell.length_c   1.000
_cell.angle_alpha   90.00
_cell.angle_beta   90.00
_cell.angle_gamma   90.00
#
_symmetry.space_group_name_H-M   'P 1'
#
loop_
_entity.id
_entity.type
_entity.pdbx_description
1 polymer ?
#
loop_
_entity_poly.entity_id
_entity_poly.type
_entity_poly.pdbx_seq_one_letter_code
_entity_poly.pdbx_strand_id
1 'polypeptide(L)'
;MDYSRDKSVSGHSVTVRETIIVTPSEIEGATAYEVSGTTADCVSLALSGALFSWSKPLLVISGINRGSSCGNHTFYSGVVAGAREALICGVPSLSISLNWKREESQESDFKDAVAVSLPLVTAAIRDIENGVFSKSCFLKIEIPTSPSTNKGFKLTKQSMWRSAPNWLAVSANRHPSSAAHFMSNQQSLGLQLAQLSRDASAAGAARRITMRRQNVEVESVGAVKSDNKVKKYFRLEFISKEEEEADEDLDFKALENGFVALTPISLCPQIESDILTAASGWISGALMVEQ
;
A
#
# COMPACT_ATOMS: atom_id res chain seq x y z
N MET A 1 -7.57 -24.75 1.19
CA MET A 1 -6.48 -23.79 1.48
C MET A 1 -6.85 -22.53 0.73
N ASP A 2 -7.07 -21.46 1.46
CA ASP A 2 -7.38 -20.14 0.91
C ASP A 2 -6.05 -19.49 0.52
N TYR A 3 -5.79 -19.34 -0.79
CA TYR A 3 -4.49 -18.89 -1.31
C TYR A 3 -4.41 -17.37 -1.51
N SER A 4 -5.55 -16.67 -1.41
CA SER A 4 -5.62 -15.23 -1.58
C SER A 4 -5.20 -14.54 -0.30
N ARG A 5 -3.92 -14.15 -0.23
CA ARG A 5 -3.41 -13.30 0.84
C ARG A 5 -3.47 -11.86 0.39
N ASP A 6 -3.90 -10.98 1.29
CA ASP A 6 -3.77 -9.54 1.12
C ASP A 6 -2.31 -9.17 0.77
N LYS A 7 -2.12 -8.53 -0.39
CA LYS A 7 -0.82 -8.04 -0.90
C LYS A 7 -0.70 -6.53 -0.75
N SER A 8 -1.49 -5.91 0.13
CA SER A 8 -1.33 -4.50 0.50
C SER A 8 0.12 -4.21 0.89
N VAL A 9 0.62 -3.05 0.48
CA VAL A 9 2.00 -2.60 0.78
C VAL A 9 3.10 -3.46 0.12
N SER A 10 2.78 -4.22 -0.94
CA SER A 10 3.79 -5.02 -1.70
C SER A 10 4.65 -4.19 -2.67
N GLY A 11 4.29 -2.93 -2.91
CA GLY A 11 4.95 -2.08 -3.90
C GLY A 11 4.97 -2.69 -5.30
N HIS A 12 5.93 -2.28 -6.12
CA HIS A 12 6.16 -2.87 -7.44
C HIS A 12 7.15 -4.04 -7.35
N SER A 13 6.70 -5.14 -6.75
CA SER A 13 7.46 -6.39 -6.68
C SER A 13 7.01 -7.36 -7.76
N VAL A 14 7.95 -8.10 -8.35
CA VAL A 14 7.69 -9.16 -9.34
C VAL A 14 8.30 -10.45 -8.82
N THR A 15 7.57 -11.55 -8.91
CA THR A 15 8.03 -12.87 -8.46
C THR A 15 8.98 -13.47 -9.50
N VAL A 16 10.24 -13.64 -9.11
CA VAL A 16 11.27 -14.26 -9.95
C VAL A 16 11.75 -15.54 -9.27
N ARG A 17 12.01 -16.60 -10.05
CA ARG A 17 12.51 -17.93 -9.62
C ARG A 17 11.50 -18.85 -8.94
N GLU A 18 10.37 -18.33 -8.48
CA GLU A 18 9.27 -19.14 -7.94
C GLU A 18 8.16 -19.31 -8.99
N THR A 19 7.36 -20.36 -8.86
CA THR A 19 6.20 -20.61 -9.74
C THR A 19 4.98 -19.88 -9.19
N ILE A 20 4.30 -19.13 -10.05
CA ILE A 20 3.00 -18.52 -9.75
C ILE A 20 1.89 -19.48 -10.18
N ILE A 21 0.84 -19.58 -9.35
CA ILE A 21 -0.36 -20.37 -9.61
C ILE A 21 -1.47 -19.42 -10.06
N VAL A 22 -2.22 -19.85 -11.07
CA VAL A 22 -3.44 -19.18 -11.53
C VAL A 22 -4.62 -20.12 -11.34
N THR A 23 -5.65 -19.66 -10.65
CA THR A 23 -6.89 -20.40 -10.41
C THR A 23 -8.07 -19.63 -10.98
N PRO A 24 -8.93 -20.23 -11.83
CA PRO A 24 -10.17 -19.59 -12.26
C PRO A 24 -11.07 -19.26 -11.06
N SER A 25 -11.73 -18.12 -11.12
CA SER A 25 -12.70 -17.65 -10.12
C SER A 25 -13.86 -16.94 -10.81
N GLU A 26 -14.98 -16.80 -10.11
CA GLU A 26 -16.11 -15.99 -10.55
C GLU A 26 -16.38 -14.87 -9.54
N ILE A 27 -16.61 -13.67 -10.04
CA ILE A 27 -17.03 -12.52 -9.21
C ILE A 27 -18.30 -11.97 -9.85
N GLU A 28 -19.46 -12.27 -9.25
CA GLU A 28 -20.77 -11.71 -9.62
C GLU A 28 -21.02 -11.61 -11.15
N GLY A 29 -20.78 -12.71 -11.87
CA GLY A 29 -20.99 -12.78 -13.33
C GLY A 29 -19.82 -12.31 -14.19
N ALA A 30 -18.69 -11.92 -13.59
CA ALA A 30 -17.44 -11.64 -14.28
C ALA A 30 -16.48 -12.85 -14.21
N THR A 31 -15.84 -13.15 -15.33
CA THR A 31 -14.72 -14.09 -15.38
C THR A 31 -13.54 -13.50 -14.61
N ALA A 32 -13.05 -14.21 -13.60
CA ALA A 32 -11.94 -13.77 -12.78
C ALA A 32 -10.87 -14.86 -12.68
N TYR A 33 -9.66 -14.44 -12.30
CA TYR A 33 -8.54 -15.34 -12.04
C TYR A 33 -7.84 -14.87 -10.78
N GLU A 34 -7.64 -15.79 -9.86
CA GLU A 34 -6.78 -15.59 -8.70
C GLU A 34 -5.35 -15.96 -9.07
N VAL A 35 -4.41 -15.07 -8.81
CA VAL A 35 -2.99 -15.26 -9.09
C VAL A 35 -2.23 -15.19 -7.76
N SER A 36 -1.41 -16.20 -7.44
CA SER A 36 -0.72 -16.28 -6.14
C SER A 36 0.39 -15.23 -5.94
N GLY A 37 0.76 -14.52 -7.01
CA GLY A 37 1.81 -13.50 -7.08
C GLY A 37 1.41 -12.15 -6.49
N THR A 38 2.08 -11.10 -6.95
CA THR A 38 1.81 -9.70 -6.63
C THR A 38 0.84 -9.09 -7.64
N THR A 39 0.37 -7.86 -7.41
CA THR A 39 -0.46 -7.16 -8.40
C THR A 39 0.28 -6.92 -9.72
N ALA A 40 1.60 -6.69 -9.68
CA ALA A 40 2.40 -6.58 -10.90
C ALA A 40 2.48 -7.93 -11.62
N ASP A 41 2.65 -9.05 -10.90
CA ASP A 41 2.61 -10.38 -11.52
C ASP A 41 1.28 -10.65 -12.22
N CYS A 42 0.14 -10.28 -11.62
CA CYS A 42 -1.19 -10.43 -12.23
C CYS A 42 -1.26 -9.73 -13.59
N VAL A 43 -0.84 -8.46 -13.64
CA VAL A 43 -0.91 -7.63 -14.85
C VAL A 43 0.09 -8.12 -15.89
N SER A 44 1.35 -8.35 -15.49
CA SER A 44 2.42 -8.79 -16.39
C SER A 44 2.07 -10.15 -17.02
N LEU A 45 1.59 -11.11 -16.21
CA LEU A 45 1.17 -12.42 -16.71
C LEU A 45 0.00 -12.31 -17.69
N ALA A 46 -1.01 -11.50 -17.38
CA ALA A 46 -2.15 -11.29 -18.27
C ALA A 46 -1.73 -10.65 -19.61
N LEU A 47 -0.81 -9.69 -19.59
CA LEU A 47 -0.35 -8.96 -20.78
C LEU A 47 0.76 -9.68 -21.56
N SER A 48 1.40 -10.70 -20.98
CA SER A 48 2.47 -11.48 -21.61
C SER A 48 1.99 -12.37 -22.76
N GLY A 49 0.68 -12.66 -22.83
CA GLY A 49 0.10 -13.64 -23.75
C GLY A 49 0.25 -15.11 -23.29
N ALA A 50 0.88 -15.38 -22.13
CA ALA A 50 1.07 -16.74 -21.64
C ALA A 50 -0.20 -17.35 -21.03
N LEU A 51 -1.00 -16.53 -20.34
CA LEU A 51 -2.28 -16.97 -19.76
C LEU A 51 -3.44 -16.89 -20.75
N PHE A 52 -3.31 -16.02 -21.74
CA PHE A 52 -4.41 -15.46 -22.49
C PHE A 52 -4.04 -15.28 -23.96
N SER A 53 -4.79 -15.92 -24.85
CA SER A 53 -4.56 -15.84 -26.30
C SER A 53 -5.18 -14.61 -26.99
N TRP A 54 -5.71 -13.64 -26.23
CA TRP A 54 -6.39 -12.46 -26.77
C TRP A 54 -5.43 -11.30 -27.08
N SER A 55 -5.88 -10.36 -27.93
CA SER A 55 -5.16 -9.12 -28.24
C SER A 55 -5.05 -8.23 -27.01
N LYS A 56 -3.93 -7.51 -26.83
CA LYS A 56 -3.74 -6.61 -25.67
C LYS A 56 -4.98 -5.73 -25.39
N PRO A 57 -5.36 -5.53 -24.11
CA PRO A 57 -6.50 -4.69 -23.77
C PRO A 57 -6.25 -3.24 -24.17
N LEU A 58 -7.32 -2.50 -24.41
CA LEU A 58 -7.27 -1.06 -24.66
C LEU A 58 -6.79 -0.28 -23.43
N LEU A 59 -7.25 -0.69 -22.24
CA LEU A 59 -7.02 -0.01 -20.97
C LEU A 59 -6.94 -1.04 -19.85
N VAL A 60 -6.02 -0.85 -18.91
CA VAL A 60 -5.98 -1.58 -17.63
C VAL A 60 -6.43 -0.67 -16.50
N ILE A 61 -7.37 -1.14 -15.67
CA ILE A 61 -7.80 -0.44 -14.46
C ILE A 61 -7.37 -1.27 -13.25
N SER A 62 -6.66 -0.63 -12.32
CA SER A 62 -6.17 -1.24 -11.09
C SER A 62 -6.85 -0.58 -9.88
N GLY A 63 -7.81 -1.27 -9.26
CA GLY A 63 -8.63 -0.72 -8.18
C GLY A 63 -9.98 -1.43 -8.04
N ILE A 64 -10.91 -0.93 -7.22
CA ILE A 64 -10.79 0.26 -6.36
C ILE A 64 -10.12 -0.13 -5.02
N ASN A 65 -9.01 0.53 -4.67
CA ASN A 65 -8.31 0.25 -3.42
C ASN A 65 -9.12 0.73 -2.20
N ARG A 66 -9.10 -0.06 -1.12
CA ARG A 66 -9.61 0.34 0.20
C ARG A 66 -8.54 1.10 0.97
N GLY A 67 -8.50 2.41 0.79
CA GLY A 67 -7.55 3.31 1.43
C GLY A 67 -6.76 4.11 0.40
N SER A 68 -6.34 5.32 0.78
CA SER A 68 -5.59 6.20 -0.10
C SER A 68 -4.18 5.71 -0.38
N SER A 69 -3.69 5.98 -1.59
CA SER A 69 -2.29 5.78 -1.97
C SER A 69 -1.53 7.10 -2.20
N CYS A 70 -2.04 8.22 -1.67
CA CYS A 70 -1.36 9.51 -1.73
C CYS A 70 0.03 9.53 -1.07
N GLY A 71 0.86 10.49 -1.48
CA GLY A 71 2.20 10.64 -0.94
C GLY A 71 3.10 9.44 -1.18
N ASN A 72 3.96 9.13 -0.21
CA ASN A 72 4.88 7.99 -0.28
C ASN A 72 4.17 6.63 -0.27
N HIS A 73 2.88 6.57 0.05
CA HIS A 73 2.12 5.32 -0.08
C HIS A 73 2.02 4.87 -1.55
N THR A 74 2.19 5.80 -2.50
CA THR A 74 2.28 5.51 -3.94
C THR A 74 3.39 4.49 -4.24
N PHE A 75 4.52 4.50 -3.52
CA PHE A 75 5.63 3.56 -3.73
C PHE A 75 5.33 2.13 -3.25
N TYR A 76 4.52 2.01 -2.21
CA TYR A 76 4.17 0.72 -1.62
C TYR A 76 2.83 0.16 -2.13
N SER A 77 2.08 0.96 -2.88
CA SER A 77 0.74 0.62 -3.32
C SER A 77 0.74 -0.42 -4.43
N GLY A 78 0.07 -1.56 -4.17
CA GLY A 78 -0.15 -2.60 -5.16
C GLY A 78 -1.03 -2.13 -6.32
N VAL A 79 -2.05 -1.30 -6.07
CA VAL A 79 -2.90 -0.78 -7.15
C VAL A 79 -2.11 0.14 -8.09
N VAL A 80 -1.22 0.98 -7.54
CA VAL A 80 -0.31 1.82 -8.32
C VAL A 80 0.68 0.95 -9.09
N ALA A 81 1.23 -0.10 -8.46
CA ALA A 81 2.13 -1.04 -9.12
C ALA A 81 1.46 -1.76 -10.31
N GLY A 82 0.19 -2.18 -10.18
CA GLY A 82 -0.57 -2.79 -11.28
C GLY A 82 -0.74 -1.84 -12.47
N ALA A 83 -1.13 -0.58 -12.22
CA ALA A 83 -1.24 0.42 -13.27
C ALA A 83 0.14 0.74 -13.90
N ARG A 84 1.19 0.81 -13.09
CA ARG A 84 2.57 1.02 -13.55
C ARG A 84 3.05 -0.13 -14.44
N GLU A 85 2.80 -1.37 -14.05
CA GLU A 85 3.18 -2.56 -14.83
C GLU A 85 2.47 -2.58 -16.20
N ALA A 86 1.18 -2.21 -16.25
CA ALA A 86 0.46 -2.08 -17.51
C ALA A 86 1.11 -1.05 -18.43
N LEU A 87 1.50 0.10 -17.88
CA LEU A 87 2.18 1.15 -18.64
C LEU A 87 3.55 0.69 -19.15
N ILE A 88 4.33 -0.05 -18.33
CA ILE A 88 5.60 -0.68 -18.75
C ILE A 88 5.37 -1.64 -19.92
N CYS A 89 4.26 -2.39 -19.89
CA CYS A 89 3.85 -3.29 -20.98
C CYS A 89 3.29 -2.56 -22.22
N GLY A 90 3.28 -1.23 -22.21
CA GLY A 90 2.81 -0.37 -23.29
C GLY A 90 1.29 -0.25 -23.39
N VAL A 91 0.56 -0.56 -22.30
CA VAL A 91 -0.90 -0.46 -22.23
C VAL A 91 -1.30 0.73 -21.36
N PRO A 92 -2.16 1.65 -21.85
CA PRO A 92 -2.73 2.71 -21.04
C PRO A 92 -3.37 2.17 -19.76
N SER A 93 -3.27 2.92 -18.66
CA SER A 93 -3.78 2.44 -17.39
C SER A 93 -4.25 3.54 -16.44
N LEU A 94 -5.12 3.14 -15.51
CA LEU A 94 -5.63 3.95 -14.40
C LEU A 94 -5.44 3.18 -13.10
N SER A 95 -5.05 3.87 -12.02
CA SER A 95 -5.17 3.32 -10.66
C SER A 95 -6.22 4.11 -9.88
N ILE A 96 -7.13 3.41 -9.20
CA ILE A 96 -8.25 4.04 -8.50
C ILE A 96 -8.22 3.61 -7.02
N SER A 97 -8.24 4.59 -6.13
CA SER A 97 -8.28 4.39 -4.68
C SER A 97 -9.41 5.20 -4.06
N LEU A 98 -10.12 4.62 -3.11
CA LEU A 98 -11.03 5.33 -2.23
C LEU A 98 -10.32 5.60 -0.91
N ASN A 99 -10.39 6.83 -0.39
CA ASN A 99 -9.91 7.19 0.95
C ASN A 99 -10.83 6.61 2.05
N TRP A 100 -11.01 5.30 2.02
CA TRP A 100 -11.91 4.59 2.89
C TRP A 100 -11.35 4.59 4.31
N LYS A 101 -12.13 5.10 5.26
CA LYS A 101 -11.78 5.14 6.67
C LYS A 101 -12.78 4.33 7.46
N ARG A 102 -12.29 3.47 8.35
CA ARG A 102 -13.13 2.52 9.12
C ARG A 102 -14.27 3.19 9.89
N GLU A 103 -14.04 4.40 10.39
CA GLU A 103 -14.99 5.12 11.26
C GLU A 103 -15.89 6.08 10.48
N GLU A 104 -15.56 6.42 9.22
CA GLU A 104 -16.27 7.43 8.43
C GLU A 104 -16.95 6.85 7.18
N SER A 105 -16.45 5.72 6.65
CA SER A 105 -16.87 5.16 5.36
C SER A 105 -17.75 3.92 5.49
N GLN A 106 -18.55 3.66 4.47
CA GLN A 106 -19.42 2.50 4.32
C GLN A 106 -19.05 1.69 3.07
N GLU A 107 -19.45 0.43 3.01
CA GLU A 107 -19.22 -0.40 1.81
C GLU A 107 -19.97 0.14 0.58
N SER A 108 -21.09 0.83 0.78
CA SER A 108 -21.82 1.50 -0.30
C SER A 108 -21.00 2.59 -1.00
N ASP A 109 -20.02 3.18 -0.32
CA ASP A 109 -19.21 4.26 -0.87
C ASP A 109 -18.37 3.79 -2.07
N PHE A 110 -18.09 2.49 -2.18
CA PHE A 110 -17.44 1.94 -3.38
C PHE A 110 -18.32 2.09 -4.63
N LYS A 111 -19.64 2.01 -4.50
CA LYS A 111 -20.56 2.25 -5.64
C LYS A 111 -20.49 3.71 -6.09
N ASP A 112 -20.43 4.64 -5.13
CA ASP A 112 -20.29 6.05 -5.43
C ASP A 112 -18.91 6.35 -6.03
N ALA A 113 -17.85 5.69 -5.54
CA ALA A 113 -16.51 5.77 -6.10
C ALA A 113 -16.44 5.28 -7.57
N VAL A 114 -17.16 4.20 -7.90
CA VAL A 114 -17.34 3.76 -9.30
C VAL A 114 -18.04 4.85 -10.11
N ALA A 115 -19.16 5.39 -9.62
CA ALA A 115 -19.91 6.43 -10.32
C ALA A 115 -19.07 7.68 -10.61
N VAL A 116 -18.25 8.12 -9.64
CA VAL A 116 -17.29 9.23 -9.78
C VAL A 116 -16.19 8.92 -10.82
N SER A 117 -15.77 7.66 -10.93
CA SER A 117 -14.69 7.25 -11.83
C SER A 117 -15.14 7.05 -13.29
N LEU A 118 -16.41 6.68 -13.51
CA LEU A 118 -16.92 6.33 -14.85
C LEU A 118 -16.68 7.41 -15.92
N PRO A 119 -16.89 8.73 -15.67
CA PRO A 119 -16.58 9.76 -16.65
C PRO A 119 -15.10 9.78 -17.07
N LEU A 120 -14.18 9.55 -16.13
CA LEU A 120 -12.74 9.51 -16.39
C LEU A 120 -12.35 8.27 -17.19
N VAL A 121 -12.91 7.11 -16.84
CA VAL A 121 -12.72 5.85 -17.58
C VAL A 121 -13.23 6.01 -19.03
N THR A 122 -14.42 6.59 -19.20
CA THR A 122 -15.04 6.82 -20.51
C THR A 122 -14.19 7.80 -21.35
N ALA A 123 -13.71 8.88 -20.75
CA ALA A 123 -12.82 9.83 -21.42
C ALA A 123 -11.49 9.17 -21.81
N ALA A 124 -10.90 8.37 -20.92
CA ALA A 124 -9.67 7.64 -21.22
C ALA A 124 -9.85 6.68 -22.41
N ILE A 125 -10.91 5.87 -22.43
CA ILE A 125 -11.23 4.96 -23.55
C ILE A 125 -11.31 5.75 -24.87
N ARG A 126 -12.14 6.80 -24.90
CA ARG A 126 -12.31 7.67 -26.08
C ARG A 126 -10.97 8.24 -26.56
N ASP A 127 -10.14 8.71 -25.64
CA ASP A 127 -8.87 9.37 -25.96
C ASP A 127 -7.79 8.37 -26.40
N ILE A 128 -7.84 7.13 -25.91
CA ILE A 128 -6.97 6.04 -26.38
C ILE A 128 -7.35 5.65 -27.81
N GLU A 129 -8.65 5.50 -28.10
CA GLU A 129 -9.15 5.18 -29.46
C GLU A 129 -8.79 6.26 -30.48
N ASN A 130 -8.83 7.53 -30.06
CA ASN A 130 -8.41 8.67 -30.88
C ASN A 130 -6.88 8.88 -30.93
N GLY A 131 -6.10 8.09 -30.19
CA GLY A 131 -4.63 8.17 -30.18
C GLY A 131 -4.05 9.39 -29.46
N VAL A 132 -4.83 10.07 -28.62
CA VAL A 132 -4.43 11.29 -27.89
C VAL A 132 -4.12 11.05 -26.40
N PHE A 133 -4.49 9.89 -25.86
CA PHE A 133 -4.13 9.53 -24.48
C PHE A 133 -2.60 9.39 -24.33
N SER A 134 -2.05 10.01 -23.29
CA SER A 134 -0.61 10.01 -23.05
C SER A 134 -0.06 8.59 -22.87
N LYS A 135 1.05 8.29 -23.54
CA LYS A 135 1.77 7.02 -23.41
C LYS A 135 2.93 7.09 -22.41
N SER A 136 3.22 8.26 -21.85
CA SER A 136 4.35 8.47 -20.94
C SER A 136 3.96 8.38 -19.46
N CYS A 137 2.67 8.33 -19.15
CA CYS A 137 2.16 8.26 -17.79
C CYS A 137 0.87 7.45 -17.71
N PHE A 138 0.55 7.02 -16.48
CA PHE A 138 -0.77 6.53 -16.12
C PHE A 138 -1.44 7.55 -15.19
N LEU A 139 -2.77 7.51 -15.09
CA LEU A 139 -3.50 8.43 -14.22
C LEU A 139 -3.86 7.76 -12.89
N LYS A 140 -3.37 8.33 -11.78
CA LYS A 140 -3.76 7.95 -10.42
C LYS A 140 -4.96 8.79 -9.99
N ILE A 141 -6.03 8.12 -9.59
CA ILE A 141 -7.30 8.71 -9.18
C ILE A 141 -7.52 8.38 -7.70
N GLU A 142 -7.55 9.40 -6.87
CA GLU A 142 -7.79 9.28 -5.43
C GLU A 142 -9.12 9.96 -5.08
N ILE A 143 -10.05 9.18 -4.57
CA ILE A 143 -11.43 9.59 -4.29
C ILE A 143 -11.55 9.89 -2.79
N PRO A 144 -12.13 11.04 -2.39
CA PRO A 144 -12.24 11.40 -0.97
C PRO A 144 -13.16 10.44 -0.22
N THR A 145 -13.11 10.49 1.12
CA THR A 145 -13.85 9.62 2.02
C THR A 145 -15.35 9.57 1.73
N SER A 146 -15.92 10.69 1.24
CA SER A 146 -17.31 10.82 0.83
C SER A 146 -17.40 11.10 -0.69
N PRO A 147 -17.46 10.06 -1.55
CA PRO A 147 -17.44 10.25 -3.00
C PRO A 147 -18.66 11.02 -3.51
N SER A 148 -19.84 10.80 -2.95
CA SER A 148 -21.10 11.42 -3.40
C SER A 148 -21.17 12.93 -3.15
N THR A 149 -20.40 13.45 -2.20
CA THR A 149 -20.37 14.88 -1.83
C THR A 149 -19.04 15.56 -2.20
N ASN A 150 -18.26 14.93 -3.09
CA ASN A 150 -16.99 15.49 -3.56
C ASN A 150 -17.17 16.89 -4.20
N LYS A 151 -16.13 17.73 -4.10
CA LYS A 151 -16.13 19.12 -4.61
C LYS A 151 -15.74 19.23 -6.09
N GLY A 152 -15.60 18.12 -6.79
CA GLY A 152 -15.13 18.03 -8.17
C GLY A 152 -13.74 17.41 -8.29
N PHE A 153 -13.15 17.57 -9.48
CA PHE A 153 -11.85 17.00 -9.83
C PHE A 153 -10.75 18.05 -9.74
N LYS A 154 -9.60 17.69 -9.18
CA LYS A 154 -8.41 18.54 -9.12
C LYS A 154 -7.21 17.81 -9.71
N LEU A 155 -6.52 18.43 -10.66
CA LEU A 155 -5.21 17.95 -11.13
C LEU A 155 -4.19 18.20 -10.03
N THR A 156 -3.39 17.20 -9.70
CA THR A 156 -2.45 17.25 -8.57
C THR A 156 -1.07 16.74 -8.92
N LYS A 157 -0.12 17.07 -8.06
CA LYS A 157 1.22 16.48 -8.01
C LYS A 157 1.27 15.43 -6.91
N GLN A 158 2.13 14.43 -7.10
CA GLN A 158 2.41 13.46 -6.05
C GLN A 158 3.12 14.19 -4.90
N SER A 159 2.57 14.09 -3.68
CA SER A 159 3.27 14.57 -2.48
C SER A 159 4.45 13.67 -2.10
N MET A 160 5.43 14.24 -1.42
CA MET A 160 6.53 13.50 -0.80
C MET A 160 6.25 13.17 0.67
N TRP A 161 5.04 13.49 1.15
CA TRP A 161 4.59 13.20 2.49
C TRP A 161 4.71 11.71 2.83
N ARG A 162 5.17 11.39 4.04
CA ARG A 162 5.21 10.03 4.58
C ARG A 162 4.77 9.98 6.03
N SER A 163 4.02 8.94 6.35
CA SER A 163 3.98 8.46 7.73
C SER A 163 5.33 7.87 8.15
N ALA A 164 5.73 8.13 9.39
CA ALA A 164 6.98 7.62 9.93
C ALA A 164 6.86 6.12 10.23
N PRO A 165 7.77 5.27 9.73
CA PRO A 165 7.75 3.85 10.08
C PRO A 165 8.14 3.66 11.55
N ASN A 166 7.37 2.86 12.27
CA ASN A 166 7.59 2.52 13.67
C ASN A 166 7.62 1.00 13.83
N TRP A 167 8.78 0.46 14.20
CA TRP A 167 8.96 -0.96 14.43
C TRP A 167 8.72 -1.30 15.90
N LEU A 168 7.68 -2.06 16.17
CA LEU A 168 7.32 -2.52 17.51
C LEU A 168 7.80 -3.96 17.72
N ALA A 169 8.51 -4.21 18.80
CA ALA A 169 8.82 -5.57 19.24
C ALA A 169 7.52 -6.27 19.69
N VAL A 170 7.29 -7.48 19.20
CA VAL A 170 6.10 -8.28 19.56
C VAL A 170 6.50 -9.62 20.17
N SER A 171 5.68 -10.13 21.08
CA SER A 171 5.90 -11.46 21.65
C SER A 171 5.53 -12.56 20.65
N ALA A 172 6.25 -13.68 20.70
CA ALA A 172 6.03 -14.83 19.82
C ALA A 172 4.57 -15.37 19.85
N ASN A 173 3.86 -15.14 20.96
CA ASN A 173 2.52 -15.68 21.20
C ASN A 173 1.37 -14.83 20.62
N ARG A 174 1.64 -13.73 19.90
CA ARG A 174 0.60 -12.90 19.25
C ARG A 174 0.53 -13.05 17.72
N HIS A 175 0.99 -14.17 17.19
CA HIS A 175 0.51 -14.63 15.90
C HIS A 175 -0.69 -15.55 16.15
N PRO A 176 -1.93 -15.16 15.77
CA PRO A 176 -2.88 -16.16 15.35
C PRO A 176 -2.28 -16.76 14.07
N SER A 177 -1.56 -17.87 14.24
CA SER A 177 -1.58 -18.88 13.19
C SER A 177 -3.06 -19.07 12.83
N SER A 178 -3.37 -19.17 11.54
CA SER A 178 -4.71 -19.30 10.96
C SER A 178 -5.61 -20.43 11.51
N ALA A 179 -5.24 -21.05 12.63
CA ALA A 179 -5.97 -22.06 13.37
C ALA A 179 -6.75 -21.52 14.59
N ALA A 180 -6.65 -20.24 14.96
CA ALA A 180 -7.28 -19.69 16.18
C ALA A 180 -8.71 -19.15 15.99
N HIS A 181 -9.41 -19.53 14.91
CA HIS A 181 -10.84 -19.24 14.74
C HIS A 181 -11.76 -20.30 15.37
N PHE A 182 -11.20 -21.26 16.12
CA PHE A 182 -11.99 -22.24 16.86
C PHE A 182 -11.90 -22.00 18.36
N MET A 183 -13.06 -22.01 19.02
CA MET A 183 -13.32 -21.93 20.47
C MET A 183 -13.64 -20.54 21.05
N SER A 184 -14.84 -20.04 20.73
CA SER A 184 -15.61 -19.23 21.66
C SER A 184 -16.29 -20.14 22.69
N ASN A 185 -15.94 -19.97 23.97
CA ASN A 185 -16.73 -20.23 25.19
C ASN A 185 -15.83 -20.76 26.29
N GLN A 186 -15.24 -19.86 27.08
CA GLN A 186 -15.13 -19.97 28.55
C GLN A 186 -14.72 -18.59 29.10
N GLN A 187 -15.71 -17.74 29.38
CA GLN A 187 -15.54 -16.55 30.22
C GLN A 187 -15.68 -16.98 31.68
N SER A 188 -14.59 -17.02 32.45
CA SER A 188 -14.65 -16.84 33.92
C SER A 188 -13.30 -16.64 34.62
N LEU A 189 -12.16 -16.98 34.00
CA LEU A 189 -10.84 -16.87 34.67
C LEU A 189 -10.13 -15.51 34.52
N GLY A 190 -10.51 -14.69 33.53
CA GLY A 190 -9.83 -13.42 33.25
C GLY A 190 -10.05 -12.31 34.30
N LEU A 191 -11.16 -12.36 35.04
CA LEU A 191 -11.52 -11.34 36.03
C LEU A 191 -10.81 -11.53 37.39
N GLN A 192 -10.42 -12.75 37.76
CA GLN A 192 -9.68 -13.00 39.01
C GLN A 192 -8.19 -12.61 38.90
N LEU A 193 -7.59 -12.69 37.70
CA LEU A 193 -6.19 -12.29 37.48
C LEU A 193 -6.00 -10.76 37.43
N ALA A 194 -7.02 -10.00 36.99
CA ALA A 194 -6.99 -8.54 36.93
C ALA A 194 -7.05 -7.85 38.31
N GLN A 195 -7.52 -8.57 39.34
CA GLN A 195 -7.55 -8.05 40.72
C GLN A 195 -6.18 -8.18 41.39
N LEU A 196 -5.46 -9.28 41.14
CA LEU A 196 -4.11 -9.52 41.68
C LEU A 196 -3.03 -8.63 41.04
N SER A 197 -3.25 -8.12 39.83
CA SER A 197 -2.32 -7.18 39.16
C SER A 197 -2.41 -5.74 39.68
N ARG A 198 -3.55 -5.34 40.28
CA ARG A 198 -3.74 -3.97 40.78
C ARG A 198 -3.00 -3.71 42.09
N ASP A 199 -2.93 -4.71 42.98
CA ASP A 199 -2.26 -4.55 44.28
C ASP A 199 -0.72 -4.56 44.16
N ALA A 200 -0.17 -5.17 43.10
CA ALA A 200 1.27 -5.15 42.82
C ALA A 200 1.76 -3.81 42.24
N SER A 201 0.90 -3.04 41.56
CA SER A 201 1.26 -1.72 40.98
C SER A 201 1.36 -0.59 42.01
N ALA A 202 0.75 -0.74 43.20
CA ALA A 202 0.81 0.29 44.23
C ALA A 202 2.16 0.34 45.00
N ALA A 203 2.96 -0.72 44.96
CA ALA A 203 4.26 -0.78 45.64
C ALA A 203 5.45 -0.26 44.82
N GLY A 204 5.27 0.00 43.51
CA GLY A 204 6.33 0.48 42.62
C GLY A 204 6.37 2.00 42.39
N ALA A 205 5.38 2.76 42.87
CA ALA A 205 5.18 4.17 42.56
C ALA A 205 6.02 5.15 43.44
N ALA A 206 7.21 4.74 43.89
CA ALA A 206 8.09 5.60 44.68
C ALA A 206 9.58 5.41 44.33
N ARG A 207 9.99 5.84 43.12
CA ARG A 207 11.31 6.48 42.89
C ARG A 207 11.38 7.08 41.48
N ARG A 208 11.67 8.38 41.46
CA ARG A 208 11.68 9.28 40.28
C ARG A 208 12.80 8.94 39.28
N ILE A 209 12.43 9.10 38.00
CA ILE A 209 13.12 9.88 36.96
C ILE A 209 14.64 9.66 36.87
N THR A 210 15.06 8.82 35.94
CA THR A 210 16.22 9.08 35.06
C THR A 210 16.01 8.27 33.78
N MET A 211 16.03 8.93 32.62
CA MET A 211 16.02 8.24 31.32
C MET A 211 17.23 7.30 31.24
N ARG A 212 16.97 6.00 31.29
CA ARG A 212 17.93 4.96 30.93
C ARG A 212 17.23 4.07 29.92
N ARG A 213 17.71 4.08 28.67
CA ARG A 213 17.38 3.05 27.67
C ARG A 213 17.63 1.69 28.31
N GLN A 214 16.57 1.00 28.72
CA GLN A 214 16.65 -0.41 29.09
C GLN A 214 16.32 -1.20 27.83
N ASN A 215 17.34 -1.90 27.33
CA ASN A 215 17.15 -3.04 26.46
C ASN A 215 16.28 -4.04 27.23
N VAL A 216 15.07 -4.30 26.73
CA VAL A 216 14.20 -5.34 27.30
C VAL A 216 14.77 -6.67 26.83
N GLU A 217 15.49 -7.37 27.71
CA GLU A 217 15.79 -8.79 27.55
C GLU A 217 14.51 -9.59 27.79
N VAL A 218 14.09 -10.33 26.77
CA VAL A 218 12.98 -11.29 26.88
C VAL A 218 13.62 -12.67 27.05
N GLU A 219 13.60 -13.21 28.26
CA GLU A 219 14.01 -14.59 28.54
C GLU A 219 13.01 -15.58 27.92
N SER A 220 13.52 -16.52 27.12
CA SER A 220 12.75 -17.67 26.62
C SER A 220 13.03 -18.89 27.49
N VAL A 221 12.00 -19.47 28.11
CA VAL A 221 12.10 -20.79 28.73
C VAL A 221 11.21 -21.75 27.95
N GLY A 222 11.83 -22.69 27.24
CA GLY A 222 11.14 -23.72 26.45
C GLY A 222 12.11 -24.44 25.53
N ALA A 223 12.79 -25.46 26.05
CA ALA A 223 13.70 -26.29 25.29
C ALA A 223 12.94 -27.31 24.43
N VAL A 224 12.99 -27.15 23.11
CA VAL A 224 12.80 -28.22 22.13
C VAL A 224 13.95 -28.14 21.15
N LYS A 225 14.66 -29.26 20.93
CA LYS A 225 15.77 -29.37 19.98
C LYS A 225 15.28 -29.14 18.54
N SER A 226 15.41 -27.91 18.04
CA SER A 226 15.53 -27.59 16.61
C SER A 226 16.09 -26.17 16.46
N ASP A 227 17.22 -26.04 15.74
CA ASP A 227 17.97 -24.81 15.40
C ASP A 227 17.98 -23.72 16.51
N ASN A 228 19.06 -23.67 17.32
CA ASN A 228 19.20 -22.85 18.54
C ASN A 228 19.33 -21.33 18.27
N LYS A 229 18.57 -20.79 17.31
CA LYS A 229 18.55 -19.37 16.95
C LYS A 229 17.45 -18.66 17.72
N VAL A 230 17.84 -17.65 18.48
CA VAL A 230 16.91 -16.74 19.15
C VAL A 230 16.16 -15.92 18.09
N LYS A 231 14.85 -16.15 17.96
CA LYS A 231 13.98 -15.39 17.06
C LYS A 231 13.41 -14.17 17.78
N LYS A 232 13.58 -12.98 17.19
CA LYS A 232 12.93 -11.73 17.63
C LYS A 232 11.85 -11.37 16.62
N TYR A 233 10.67 -11.01 17.10
CA TYR A 233 9.53 -10.69 16.26
C TYR A 233 9.23 -9.20 16.33
N PHE A 234 8.96 -8.60 15.17
CA PHE A 234 8.65 -7.19 15.05
C PHE A 234 7.43 -6.99 14.15
N ARG A 235 6.71 -5.89 14.38
CA ARG A 235 5.62 -5.42 13.53
C ARG A 235 5.92 -3.99 13.11
N LEU A 236 5.70 -3.69 11.84
CA LEU A 236 5.75 -2.31 11.34
C LEU A 236 4.37 -1.68 11.47
N GLU A 237 4.35 -0.47 12.02
CA GLU A 237 3.20 0.43 12.01
C GLU A 237 3.63 1.78 11.43
N PHE A 238 2.68 2.52 10.84
CA PHE A 238 2.92 3.85 10.31
C PHE A 238 2.27 4.87 11.24
N ILE A 239 3.07 5.81 11.74
CA ILE A 239 2.56 6.92 12.55
C ILE A 239 2.36 8.13 11.64
N SER A 240 1.12 8.59 11.54
CA SER A 240 0.79 9.85 10.88
C SER A 240 1.38 11.00 11.69
N LYS A 241 2.25 11.79 11.07
CA LYS A 241 2.60 13.13 11.56
C LYS A 241 1.87 14.13 10.67
N GLU A 242 1.22 15.10 11.31
CA GLU A 242 0.74 16.29 10.61
C GLU A 242 1.97 17.05 10.13
N GLU A 243 2.22 17.02 8.82
CA GLU A 243 3.16 17.92 8.17
C GLU A 243 2.33 18.99 7.46
N GLU A 244 2.57 20.25 7.82
CA GLU A 244 1.98 21.41 7.15
C GLU A 244 2.74 21.65 5.84
N GLU A 245 2.51 20.81 4.83
CA GLU A 245 2.84 21.20 3.45
C GLU A 245 1.77 22.18 2.94
N ALA A 246 2.21 23.38 2.56
CA ALA A 246 1.33 24.49 2.15
C ALA A 246 0.87 24.39 0.68
N ASP A 247 1.42 23.47 -0.12
CA ASP A 247 1.06 23.33 -1.53
C ASP A 247 -0.32 22.65 -1.68
N GLU A 248 -1.32 23.42 -2.06
CA GLU A 248 -2.69 22.94 -2.24
C GLU A 248 -2.84 22.01 -3.45
N ASP A 249 -1.88 21.96 -4.37
CA ASP A 249 -1.90 21.12 -5.57
C ASP A 249 -1.36 19.72 -5.31
N LEU A 250 -1.05 19.39 -4.06
CA LEU A 250 -0.67 18.05 -3.64
C LEU A 250 -1.88 17.12 -3.58
N ASP A 251 -1.67 15.87 -3.97
CA ASP A 251 -2.68 14.82 -3.98
C ASP A 251 -3.38 14.62 -2.63
N PHE A 252 -2.62 14.58 -1.52
CA PHE A 252 -3.19 14.44 -0.18
C PHE A 252 -4.00 15.67 0.25
N LYS A 253 -3.55 16.89 -0.08
CA LYS A 253 -4.26 18.14 0.24
C LYS A 253 -5.56 18.27 -0.52
N ALA A 254 -5.57 17.94 -1.81
CA ALA A 254 -6.80 17.90 -2.59
C ALA A 254 -7.83 16.92 -1.97
N LEU A 255 -7.35 15.76 -1.53
CA LEU A 255 -8.18 14.73 -0.89
C LEU A 255 -8.75 15.17 0.47
N GLU A 256 -7.91 15.76 1.33
CA GLU A 256 -8.33 16.38 2.61
C GLU A 256 -9.37 17.47 2.39
N ASN A 257 -9.21 18.25 1.31
CA ASN A 257 -10.14 19.31 0.95
C ASN A 257 -11.43 18.80 0.27
N GLY A 258 -11.58 17.49 0.06
CA GLY A 258 -12.79 16.87 -0.47
C GLY A 258 -12.87 16.85 -2.00
N PHE A 259 -11.76 17.04 -2.71
CA PHE A 259 -11.68 16.87 -4.16
C PHE A 259 -11.26 15.46 -4.54
N VAL A 260 -11.66 15.02 -5.73
CA VAL A 260 -11.05 13.86 -6.39
C VAL A 260 -9.70 14.29 -6.95
N ALA A 261 -8.61 13.72 -6.45
CA ALA A 261 -7.27 14.07 -6.88
C ALA A 261 -6.85 13.23 -8.09
N LEU A 262 -6.39 13.90 -9.14
CA LEU A 262 -5.95 13.32 -10.40
C LEU A 262 -4.46 13.57 -10.56
N THR A 263 -3.63 12.55 -10.35
CA THR A 263 -2.17 12.67 -10.41
C THR A 263 -1.61 11.84 -11.58
N PRO A 264 -1.09 12.47 -12.65
CA PRO A 264 -0.36 11.75 -13.68
C PRO A 264 0.98 11.23 -13.13
N ILE A 265 1.25 9.92 -13.26
CA ILE A 265 2.48 9.29 -12.79
C ILE A 265 3.29 8.78 -13.99
N SER A 266 4.50 9.32 -14.18
CA SER A 266 5.42 8.90 -15.24
C SER A 266 6.30 7.72 -14.80
N LEU A 267 6.78 6.93 -15.77
CA LEU A 267 7.84 5.93 -15.56
C LEU A 267 9.22 6.57 -15.42
N CYS A 268 9.45 7.64 -16.18
CA CYS A 268 10.67 8.43 -16.13
C CYS A 268 10.29 9.81 -15.60
N PRO A 269 10.44 10.09 -14.29
CA PRO A 269 10.44 11.47 -13.85
C PRO A 269 11.56 12.17 -14.63
N GLN A 270 11.28 13.33 -15.22
CA GLN A 270 12.37 14.10 -15.83
C GLN A 270 13.39 14.34 -14.72
N ILE A 271 14.58 13.73 -14.85
CA ILE A 271 15.64 13.98 -13.89
C ILE A 271 15.92 15.47 -14.01
N GLU A 272 15.62 16.21 -12.95
CA GLU A 272 15.86 17.64 -12.92
C GLU A 272 17.33 17.88 -13.28
N SER A 273 17.57 18.80 -14.21
CA SER A 273 18.92 19.13 -14.71
C SER A 273 19.92 19.36 -13.57
N ASP A 274 19.43 19.86 -12.44
CA ASP A 274 20.20 20.14 -11.24
C ASP A 274 20.74 18.87 -10.57
N ILE A 275 19.99 17.77 -10.56
CA ILE A 275 20.44 16.48 -10.00
C ILE A 275 21.59 15.92 -10.85
N LEU A 276 21.45 15.95 -12.17
CA LEU A 276 22.51 15.49 -13.09
C LEU A 276 23.76 16.35 -12.96
N THR A 277 23.58 17.66 -12.84
CA THR A 277 24.69 18.60 -12.67
C THR A 277 25.42 18.37 -11.34
N ALA A 278 24.67 18.19 -10.24
CA ALA A 278 25.24 17.90 -8.94
C ALA A 278 25.98 16.55 -8.92
N ALA A 279 25.40 15.51 -9.52
CA ALA A 279 26.04 14.21 -9.63
C ALA A 279 27.32 14.28 -10.48
N SER A 280 27.27 14.97 -11.63
CA SER A 280 28.44 15.17 -12.50
C SER A 280 29.57 15.90 -11.80
N GLY A 281 29.25 16.97 -11.06
CA GLY A 281 30.23 17.71 -10.25
C GLY A 281 30.85 16.84 -9.16
N TRP A 282 30.04 16.05 -8.45
CA TRP A 282 30.52 15.13 -7.42
C TRP A 282 31.43 14.03 -7.99
N ILE A 283 31.05 13.39 -9.10
CA ILE A 283 31.86 12.37 -9.78
C ILE A 283 33.20 12.97 -10.24
N SER A 284 33.16 14.14 -10.88
CA SER A 284 34.37 14.83 -11.35
C SER A 284 35.31 15.14 -10.19
N GLY A 285 34.78 15.63 -9.06
CA GLY A 285 35.59 15.88 -7.86
C GLY A 285 36.18 14.61 -7.24
N ALA A 286 35.42 13.51 -7.19
CA ALA A 286 35.86 12.24 -6.63
C ALA A 286 36.98 11.58 -7.45
N LEU A 287 36.96 11.72 -8.78
CA LEU A 287 37.91 11.08 -9.69
C LEU A 287 39.20 11.90 -9.93
N MET A 288 39.24 13.18 -9.54
CA MET A 288 40.43 14.05 -9.67
C MET A 288 41.44 13.89 -8.52
N VAL A 289 41.18 13.05 -7.52
CA VAL A 289 42.05 12.87 -6.33
C VAL A 289 43.16 11.82 -6.53
N GLU A 290 43.31 11.23 -7.72
CA GLU A 290 44.33 10.20 -8.01
C GLU A 290 45.38 10.58 -9.08
N GLN A 291 45.73 11.87 -9.23
CA GLN A 291 46.90 12.28 -10.04
C GLN A 291 47.86 13.20 -9.29
#